data_AF-A0A1Z4JJU0-F1
#
_entry.id   AF-A0A1Z4JJU0-F1
#
_cell.length_a   1.000
_cell.length_b   1.000
_cell.length_c   1.000
_cell.angle_alpha   90.00
_cell.angle_beta   90.00
_cell.angle_gamma   90.00
#
_symmetry.space_group_name_H-M   'P 1'
#
loop_
_entity.id
_entity.type
_entity.pdbx_description
1 polymer ?
#
loop_
_entity_poly.entity_id
_entity_poly.type
_entity_poly.pdbx_seq_one_letter_code
_entity_poly.pdbx_strand_id
1 'polypeptide(L)' 'MTLRELIDAEFDQLSEQELDELYRIVEQFVIQRKQSNKGGIMSRLRQIKVEAPEDFSASLDAYMNGEKQLSEQSDIH' A
#
# COMPACT_ATOMS: atom_id res chain seq x y z
N MET A 1 -2.62 -14.36 -34.08
CA MET A 1 -3.08 -13.03 -33.64
C MET A 1 -2.37 -12.66 -32.36
N THR A 2 -1.95 -11.41 -32.24
CA THR A 2 -1.35 -10.88 -31.01
C THR A 2 -2.40 -10.10 -30.21
N LEU A 3 -2.17 -9.93 -28.91
CA LEU A 3 -3.05 -9.11 -28.06
C LEU A 3 -3.16 -7.67 -28.57
N ARG A 4 -2.10 -7.17 -29.22
CA ARG A 4 -2.07 -5.83 -29.81
C ARG A 4 -3.05 -5.70 -30.98
N GLU A 5 -3.07 -6.70 -31.86
CA GLU A 5 -4.00 -6.73 -32.99
C GLU A 5 -5.47 -6.80 -32.55
N LEU A 6 -5.77 -7.50 -31.46
CA LEU A 6 -7.13 -7.55 -30.89
C LEU A 6 -7.53 -6.20 -30.30
N ILE A 7 -6.61 -5.54 -29.60
CA ILE A 7 -6.84 -4.22 -29.01
C ILE A 7 -7.07 -3.17 -30.12
N ASP A 8 -6.27 -3.19 -31.18
CA ASP A 8 -6.39 -2.26 -32.30
C ASP A 8 -7.75 -2.42 -33.02
N ALA A 9 -8.21 -3.67 -33.23
CA ALA A 9 -9.52 -3.95 -33.83
C ALA A 9 -10.71 -3.48 -32.97
N GLU A 10 -10.55 -3.47 -31.64
CA GLU A 10 -11.57 -2.96 -30.72
C GLU A 10 -11.56 -1.43 -30.67
N PHE A 11 -10.38 -0.80 -30.79
CA PHE A 11 -10.25 0.66 -30.86
C PHE A 11 -10.90 1.26 -32.10
N ASP A 12 -10.82 0.58 -33.26
CA ASP A 12 -11.43 1.04 -34.51
C ASP A 12 -12.96 1.13 -34.46
N GLN A 13 -13.60 0.47 -33.48
CA GLN A 13 -15.05 0.46 -33.30
C GLN A 13 -15.55 1.54 -32.32
N LEU A 14 -14.64 2.19 -31.60
CA LEU A 14 -14.97 3.19 -30.58
C LEU A 14 -15.08 4.59 -31.19
N SER A 15 -15.98 5.38 -30.61
CA SER A 15 -16.09 6.80 -30.89
C SER A 15 -14.98 7.60 -30.18
N GLU A 16 -14.73 8.83 -30.64
CA GLU A 16 -13.73 9.73 -30.04
C GLU A 16 -13.98 9.98 -28.53
N GLN A 17 -15.25 10.00 -28.10
CA GLN A 17 -15.62 10.19 -26.70
C GLN A 17 -15.24 8.98 -25.84
N GLU A 18 -15.49 7.77 -26.33
CA GLU A 18 -15.12 6.52 -25.67
C GLU A 18 -13.59 6.33 -25.65
N LEU A 19 -12.91 6.79 -26.70
CA LEU A 19 -11.44 6.84 -26.76
C LEU A 19 -10.85 7.80 -25.72
N ASP A 20 -11.43 8.98 -25.47
CA ASP A 20 -10.95 9.88 -24.41
C ASP A 20 -11.12 9.25 -23.01
N GLU A 21 -12.26 8.61 -22.75
CA GLU A 21 -12.50 7.90 -21.48
C GLU A 21 -11.48 6.76 -21.29
N LEU A 22 -11.23 5.98 -22.33
CA LEU A 22 -10.29 4.87 -22.29
C LEU A 22 -8.84 5.36 -22.15
N TYR A 23 -8.49 6.46 -22.81
CA TYR A 23 -7.19 7.10 -22.67
C TYR A 23 -6.92 7.50 -21.22
N ARG A 24 -7.88 8.09 -20.51
CA ARG A 24 -7.74 8.45 -19.10
C ARG A 24 -7.46 7.24 -18.21
N ILE A 25 -8.09 6.10 -18.49
CA ILE A 25 -7.86 4.85 -17.75
C ILE A 25 -6.43 4.35 -17.99
N VAL A 26 -5.99 4.34 -19.25
CA VAL A 26 -4.63 3.92 -19.62
C VAL A 26 -3.58 4.87 -19.01
N GLU A 27 -3.83 6.18 -19.04
CA GLU A 27 -2.97 7.19 -18.43
C GLU A 27 -2.83 6.94 -16.92
N GLN A 28 -3.95 6.75 -16.21
CA GLN A 28 -3.93 6.42 -14.78
C GLN A 28 -3.16 5.14 -14.50
N PHE A 29 -3.36 4.10 -15.29
CA PHE A 29 -2.64 2.84 -15.16
C PHE A 29 -1.12 3.03 -15.30
N VAL A 30 -0.68 3.82 -16.30
CA VAL A 30 0.74 4.12 -16.52
C VAL A 30 1.32 4.93 -15.35
N ILE A 31 0.58 5.93 -14.86
CA ILE A 31 0.98 6.74 -13.70
C ILE A 31 1.13 5.87 -12.45
N GLN A 32 0.14 5.04 -12.14
CA GLN A 32 0.18 4.13 -10.99
C GLN A 32 1.34 3.12 -11.09
N ARG A 33 1.62 2.58 -12.28
CA ARG A 33 2.78 1.70 -12.50
C ARG A 33 4.10 2.42 -12.26
N LYS A 34 4.20 3.70 -12.66
CA LYS A 34 5.39 4.53 -12.40
C LYS A 34 5.53 4.89 -10.92
N GLN A 35 4.44 5.06 -10.19
CA GLN A 35 4.44 5.42 -8.77
C GLN A 35 4.69 4.21 -7.85
N SER A 36 4.10 3.05 -8.16
CA SER A 36 4.33 1.80 -7.44
C SER A 36 5.80 1.36 -7.49
N ASN A 37 6.53 1.76 -8.55
CA ASN A 37 7.96 1.50 -8.68
C ASN A 37 8.86 2.46 -7.86
N LYS A 38 8.30 3.48 -7.18
CA LYS A 38 9.06 4.49 -6.42
C LYS A 38 9.11 4.25 -4.90
N GLY A 39 8.44 3.23 -4.37
CA GLY A 39 8.40 3.01 -2.92
C GLY A 39 8.28 1.54 -2.56
N GLY A 40 9.42 0.92 -2.27
CA GLY A 40 9.45 -0.38 -1.61
C GLY A 40 8.80 -0.33 -0.21
N ILE A 41 8.60 -1.49 0.41
CA ILE A 41 8.02 -1.63 1.75
C ILE A 41 8.68 -0.67 2.75
N MET A 42 10.00 -0.52 2.68
CA MET A 42 10.78 0.40 3.54
C MET A 42 10.43 1.88 3.33
N SER A 43 10.09 2.30 2.11
CA SER A 43 9.64 3.68 1.86
C SER A 43 8.27 3.94 2.46
N ARG A 44 7.39 2.93 2.49
CA ARG A 44 6.07 3.02 3.14
C ARG A 44 6.18 3.02 4.66
N LEU A 45 7.03 2.16 5.23
CA LEU A 45 7.31 2.13 6.66
C LEU A 45 7.91 3.45 7.17
N ARG A 46 8.78 4.09 6.38
CA ARG A 46 9.37 5.40 6.73
C ARG A 46 8.35 6.54 6.80
N GLN A 47 7.23 6.44 6.08
CA GLN A 47 6.17 7.45 6.11
C GLN A 47 5.26 7.32 7.35
N ILE A 48 5.29 6.18 8.03
CA ILE A 48 4.55 5.99 9.28
C ILE A 48 5.34 6.69 10.39
N LYS A 49 4.92 7.92 10.70
CA LYS A 49 5.42 8.67 11.85
C LYS A 49 4.74 8.10 13.09
N VAL A 50 5.43 7.23 13.83
CA VAL A 50 4.92 6.74 15.11
C VAL A 50 5.07 7.87 16.11
N GLU A 51 3.98 8.60 16.35
CA GLU A 51 3.86 9.53 17.48
C GLU A 51 3.66 8.69 18.75
N ALA A 52 4.78 8.21 19.28
CA ALA A 52 4.79 7.54 20.55
C ALA A 52 4.85 8.59 21.69
N PRO A 53 4.09 8.44 22.78
CA PRO A 53 4.32 9.18 24.01
C PRO A 53 5.79 9.06 24.44
N GLU A 54 6.35 10.06 25.12
CA GLU A 54 7.75 10.04 25.59
C GLU A 54 8.12 8.76 26.37
N ASP A 55 7.11 8.12 26.97
CA ASP A 55 7.21 6.93 27.81
C ASP A 55 7.22 5.59 27.06
N PHE A 56 7.24 5.57 25.72
CA PHE A 56 7.33 4.32 24.96
C PHE A 56 8.68 3.60 25.15
N SER A 57 9.73 4.38 25.45
CA SER A 57 11.07 3.85 25.75
C SER A 57 11.17 3.16 27.11
N ALA A 58 10.30 3.50 28.07
CA ALA A 58 10.38 2.97 29.43
C ALA A 58 10.02 1.49 29.54
N SER A 59 9.39 0.92 28.52
CA SER A 59 8.97 -0.49 28.54
C SER A 59 9.93 -1.45 27.87
N LEU A 60 10.81 -0.98 26.98
CA LEU A 60 11.69 -1.88 26.22
C LEU A 60 12.69 -2.58 27.15
N ASP A 61 13.31 -1.81 28.06
CA ASP A 61 14.28 -2.34 29.03
C ASP A 61 13.64 -3.32 30.01
N ALA A 62 12.40 -3.05 30.47
CA ALA A 62 11.68 -3.95 31.36
C ALA A 62 11.28 -5.28 30.69
N TYR A 63 10.98 -5.26 29.39
CA TYR A 63 10.72 -6.48 28.60
C TYR A 63 12.02 -7.25 28.30
N MET A 64 13.11 -6.56 27.98
CA MET A 64 14.41 -7.21 27.74
C MET A 64 15.02 -7.79 29.03
N ASN A 65 14.76 -7.17 30.18
CA ASN A 65 15.19 -7.64 31.50
C ASN A 65 14.24 -8.68 32.13
N GLY A 66 13.13 -9.01 31.47
CA GLY A 66 12.21 -10.08 31.90
C GLY A 66 11.33 -9.74 33.11
N GLU A 67 11.21 -8.47 33.49
CA GLU A 67 10.54 -8.05 34.74
C GLU A 67 9.01 -7.94 34.63
N LYS A 68 8.45 -8.06 33.41
CA LYS A 68 7.01 -7.97 33.19
C LYS A 68 6.48 -9.23 32.48
N GLN A 69 6.26 -10.29 33.26
CA GLN A 69 5.37 -11.36 32.81
C GLN A 69 3.95 -10.79 32.74
N LEU A 70 3.30 -10.90 31.58
CA LEU A 70 1.88 -10.63 31.45
C LEU A 70 1.14 -11.49 32.47
N SER A 71 0.71 -10.90 33.58
CA SER A 71 -0.32 -11.50 34.41
C SER A 71 -1.60 -11.43 33.61
N GLU A 72 -1.88 -12.49 32.85
CA GLU A 72 -3.19 -12.75 32.27
C GLU A 72 -4.21 -12.68 33.41
N GLN A 73 -5.12 -11.73 33.29
CA GLN A 73 -6.30 -11.63 34.12
C GLN A 73 -7.06 -12.95 34.04
N SER A 74 -7.07 -13.70 35.14
CA SER A 74 -8.04 -14.76 35.36
C SER A 74 -9.18 -14.17 36.17
N ASP A 75 -10.15 -13.59 35.46
CA ASP A 75 -11.52 -13.50 35.95
C ASP A 75 -12.06 -14.93 36.06
N ILE A 76 -11.93 -15.59 37.22
CA ILE A 76 -12.85 -16.66 37.60
C ILE A 76 -13.04 -16.72 39.13
N HIS A 77 -14.29 -16.48 39.52
CA HIS A 77 -15.00 -16.69 40.80
C HIS A 77 -14.98 -15.58 41.86
#